data_AF-A0A3D6CXS2-F1
#
_entry.id   AF-A0A3D6CXS2-F1
#
_cell.length_a   1.000
_cell.length_b   1.000
_cell.length_c   1.000
_cell.angle_alpha   90.00
_cell.angle_beta   90.00
_cell.angle_gamma   90.00
#
_symmetry.space_group_name_H-M   'P 1'
#
loop_
_entity.id
_entity.type
_entity.pdbx_description
1 polymer ?
#
loop_
_entity_poly.entity_id
_entity_poly.type
_entity_poly.pdbx_seq_one_letter_code
_entity_poly.pdbx_strand_id
1 'polypeptide(L)' 'NLAQLLMELNHEEGLTLMTVTHSMELARLTGTVMKLEDGHLQTNRAS' A
#
# COMPACT_ATOMS: atom_id res chain seq x y z
N ASN A 1 6.48 4.07 14.52
CA ASN A 1 5.84 4.60 13.30
C ASN A 1 4.68 3.66 12.96
N LEU A 2 3.44 4.14 12.86
CA LEU A 2 2.25 3.29 12.67
C LEU A 2 2.34 2.42 11.41
N ALA A 3 2.95 2.91 10.34
CA ALA A 3 3.14 2.16 9.09
C ALA A 3 4.00 0.91 9.30
N GLN A 4 5.07 1.02 10.08
CA GLN A 4 5.96 -0.10 10.42
C GLN A 4 5.22 -1.17 11.22
N LEU A 5 4.46 -0.76 12.24
CA LEU A 5 3.68 -1.69 13.07
C LEU A 5 2.65 -2.47 12.23
N LEU A 6 1.97 -1.80 11.29
CA LEU A 6 1.01 -2.44 10.40
C LEU A 6 1.68 -3.44 9.44
N MET A 7 2.90 -3.15 8.98
CA MET A 7 3.68 -4.07 8.15
C MET A 7 4.17 -5.28 8.93
N GLU A 8 4.61 -5.09 10.18
CA GLU A 8 5.02 -6.18 11.09
C GLU A 8 3.84 -7.12 11.36
N LEU A 9 2.67 -6.59 11.73
CA LEU A 9 1.46 -7.39 11.93
C LEU A 9 1.01 -8.09 10.64
N ASN A 10 1.12 -7.42 9.50
CA ASN A 10 0.79 -8.04 8.21
C ASN A 10 1.66 -9.27 7.93
N HIS A 11 2.95 -9.18 8.27
CA HIS A 11 3.90 -10.27 8.10
C HIS A 11 3.71 -11.41 9.10
N GLU A 12 3.53 -11.09 10.39
CA GLU A 12 3.41 -12.07 11.47
C GLU A 12 2.10 -12.87 11.41
N GLU A 13 0.99 -12.20 11.11
CA GLU A 13 -0.36 -12.79 11.14
C GLU A 13 -0.83 -13.24 9.75
N GLY A 14 -0.05 -12.99 8.69
CA GLY A 14 -0.41 -13.35 7.32
C GLY A 14 -1.67 -12.65 6.80
N LEU A 15 -1.96 -11.45 7.30
CA LEU A 15 -3.15 -10.68 6.93
C LEU A 15 -3.01 -10.10 5.52
N THR A 16 -4.09 -9.48 5.01
CA THR A 16 -4.01 -8.61 3.82
C THR A 16 -4.08 -7.16 4.28
N LEU A 17 -3.06 -6.36 3.95
CA LEU A 17 -3.00 -4.94 4.25
C LEU A 17 -3.35 -4.11 3.00
N MET A 18 -4.37 -3.28 3.10
CA MET A 18 -4.72 -2.27 2.08
C MET A 18 -4.66 -0.89 2.71
N THR A 19 -4.06 0.07 2.03
CA THR A 19 -3.94 1.46 2.51
C THR A 19 -4.29 2.43 1.39
N VAL A 20 -5.08 3.45 1.71
CA VAL A 20 -5.34 4.59 0.82
C VAL A 20 -4.59 5.78 1.38
N THR A 21 -3.70 6.36 0.58
CA THR A 21 -2.83 7.44 1.03
C THR A 21 -2.41 8.33 -0.12
N HIS A 22 -2.18 9.61 0.17
CA HIS A 22 -1.52 10.54 -0.73
C HIS A 22 0.02 10.50 -0.60
N SER A 23 0.56 9.80 0.40
CA SER A 23 2.00 9.64 0.59
C SER A 23 2.55 8.49 -0.26
N MET A 24 3.38 8.82 -1.25
CA MET A 24 4.08 7.82 -2.06
C MET A 24 5.11 7.01 -1.28
N GLU A 25 5.66 7.56 -0.19
CA GLU A 25 6.55 6.84 0.72
C GLU A 25 5.80 5.69 1.39
N LEU A 26 4.61 5.97 1.93
CA LEU A 26 3.77 4.94 2.57
C LEU A 26 3.25 3.92 1.55
N ALA A 27 2.82 4.37 0.37
CA ALA A 27 2.33 3.48 -0.69
C ALA A 27 3.39 2.47 -1.14
N ARG A 28 4.65 2.90 -1.26
CA ARG A 28 5.78 2.02 -1.63
C ARG A 28 6.11 0.99 -0.56
N LEU A 29 5.94 1.35 0.72
CA LEU A 29 6.15 0.41 1.84
C LEU A 29 5.14 -0.74 1.81
N THR A 30 3.90 -0.50 1.38
CA THR A 30 2.83 -1.51 1.30
C THR A 30 2.90 -2.39 0.04
N GLY A 31 3.96 -2.29 -0.76
CA GLY A 31 4.19 -3.13 -1.94
C GLY A 31 3.49 -2.62 -3.20
N THR A 32 2.41 -3.29 -3.62
CA THR A 32 1.71 -2.96 -4.88
C THR A 32 1.01 -1.61 -4.78
N VAL A 33 1.36 -0.70 -5.68
CA VAL A 33 0.72 0.62 -5.77
C VAL A 33 -0.29 0.64 -6.91
N MET A 34 -1.53 1.00 -6.58
CA MET A 34 -2.59 1.29 -7.55
C MET A 34 -3.00 2.75 -7.44
N LYS A 35 -3.26 3.39 -8.58
CA LYS A 35 -3.77 4.75 -8.65
C LYS A 35 -5.28 4.72 -8.87
N LEU A 36 -6.04 5.43 -8.03
CA LEU A 36 -7.45 5.70 -8.28
C LEU A 36 -7.57 7.05 -9.00
N GLU A 37 -8.01 7.04 -10.25
CA GLU A 37 -8.14 8.24 -11.09
C GLU A 37 -9.45 8.14 -11.88
N ASP A 38 -10.27 9.19 -11.82
CA ASP A 38 -11.59 9.26 -12.47
C ASP A 38 -12.50 8.05 -12.18
N GLY A 39 -12.41 7.50 -10.96
CA GLY A 39 -13.19 6.32 -10.54
C GLY A 39 -12.64 4.98 -11.03
N HIS A 40 -11.47 4.97 -11.69
CA HIS A 40 -10.81 3.78 -12.20
C HIS A 40 -9.54 3.46 -11.42
N LEU A 41 -9.36 2.17 -11.08
CA LEU A 41 -8.11 1.65 -10.52
C LEU A 41 -7.15 1.30 -11.64
N GLN A 42 -6.00 1.98 -11.66
CA GLN A 42 -4.92 1.74 -12.60
C GLN A 42 -3.73 1.11 -11.88
N THR A 43 -3.18 0.04 -12.44
CA THR A 43 -1.97 -0.60 -11.88
C THR A 43 -0.75 0.22 -12.29
N ASN A 44 0.02 0.69 -11.31
CA ASN A 44 1.29 1.34 -11.60
C ASN A 44 2.37 0.25 -11.67
N ARG A 45 2.64 -0.27 -12.88
CA ARG A 45 3.80 -1.15 -13.09
C ARG A 45 5.05 -0.29 -13.03
N ALA A 46 5.74 -0.31 -11.88
CA ALA A 46 7.08 0.24 -11.78
C ALA A 46 7.93 -0.40 -12.89
N SER A 47 8.38 0.42 -13.83
CA SER A 47 9.40 0.08 -14.85
C SER A 47 10.78 0.27 -14.25
#